data_AF-A0A1F6DHR7-F1
#
_entry.id   AF-A0A1F6DHR7-F1
#
_cell.length_a   1.000
_cell.length_b   1.000
_cell.length_c   1.000
_cell.angle_alpha   90.00
_cell.angle_beta   90.00
_cell.angle_gamma   90.00
#
_symmetry.space_group_name_H-M   'P 1'
#
loop_
_entity.id
_entity.type
_entity.pdbx_description
1 polymer ?
#
loop_
_entity_poly.entity_id
_entity_poly.type
_entity_poly.pdbx_seq_one_letter_code
_entity_poly.pdbx_strand_id
1 'polypeptide(L)' 'MSNEITTQSTENLLRAVAEKREALRVFRFGGAGSRVRNVRDGRNLRVEIAQILTELQSREALEKKQSTI' A
#
# COMPACT_ATOMS: atom_id res chain seq x y z
N MET A 1 -10.67 -2.55 -7.51
CA MET A 1 -9.59 -3.11 -6.66
C MET A 1 -9.73 -2.78 -5.17
N SER A 2 -10.84 -2.19 -4.69
CA SER A 2 -11.05 -1.89 -3.25
C SER A 2 -11.42 -3.12 -2.40
N ASN A 3 -12.00 -4.16 -3.01
CA ASN A 3 -12.53 -5.33 -2.29
C ASN A 3 -11.49 -6.43 -2.03
N GLU A 4 -10.28 -6.32 -2.58
CA GLU A 4 -9.22 -7.33 -2.41
C GLU A 4 -8.40 -7.13 -1.13
N ILE A 5 -8.33 -5.89 -0.62
CA ILE A 5 -7.51 -5.54 0.54
C ILE A 5 -8.20 -6.02 1.84
N THR A 6 -9.53 -6.04 1.87
CA THR A 6 -10.32 -6.41 3.06
C THR A 6 -10.27 -7.90 3.36
N THR A 7 -10.05 -8.77 2.37
CA THR A 7 -10.04 -10.24 2.54
C THR A 7 -8.65 -10.81 2.86
N GLN A 8 -7.59 -10.02 2.72
CA GLN A 8 -6.22 -10.46 2.98
C GLN A 8 -5.86 -10.46 4.47
N SER A 9 -4.96 -11.37 4.85
CA SER A 9 -4.37 -11.39 6.20
C SER A 9 -3.52 -10.15 6.44
N THR A 10 -3.39 -9.76 7.71
CA THR A 10 -2.55 -8.62 8.12
C THR A 10 -1.09 -8.79 7.69
N GLU A 11 -0.54 -10.01 7.78
CA GLU A 11 0.82 -10.31 7.33
C GLU A 11 0.99 -10.10 5.81
N ASN A 12 0.02 -10.53 5.01
CA ASN A 12 0.05 -10.34 3.56
C ASN A 12 -0.04 -8.85 3.20
N LEU A 13 -0.84 -8.07 3.92
CA LEU A 13 -0.92 -6.62 3.74
C LEU A 13 0.41 -5.92 4.07
N LEU A 14 1.09 -6.32 5.14
CA LEU A 14 2.41 -5.78 5.49
C LEU A 14 3.46 -6.10 4.42
N ARG A 15 3.45 -7.33 3.90
CA ARG A 15 4.32 -7.74 2.79
C ARG A 15 4.04 -6.94 1.52
N ALA A 16 2.76 -6.80 1.15
CA ALA A 16 2.34 -6.03 -0.01
C ALA A 16 2.75 -4.55 0.09
N VAL A 17 2.71 -3.95 1.28
CA VAL A 17 3.21 -2.56 1.50
C VAL A 17 4.72 -2.48 1.25
N ALA A 18 5.50 -3.44 1.73
CA ALA A 18 6.95 -3.46 1.53
C ALA A 18 7.30 -3.56 0.03
N GLU A 19 6.65 -4.49 -0.68
CA GLU A 19 6.83 -4.67 -2.12
C GLU A 19 6.44 -3.42 -2.93
N LYS A 20 5.29 -2.80 -2.61
CA LYS A 20 4.83 -1.58 -3.31
C LYS A 20 5.70 -0.37 -3.01
N ARG A 21 6.26 -0.25 -1.80
CA ARG A 21 7.24 0.79 -1.46
C ARG A 21 8.53 0.63 -2.26
N GLU A 22 9.00 -0.60 -2.42
CA GLU A 22 10.16 -0.90 -3.26
C GLU A 22 9.89 -0.61 -4.73
N ALA A 23 8.72 -1.01 -5.25
CA ALA A 23 8.30 -0.66 -6.60
C ALA A 23 8.23 0.87 -6.81
N LEU A 24 7.77 1.63 -5.81
CA LEU A 24 7.78 3.09 -5.86
C LEU A 24 9.20 3.66 -5.83
N ARG A 25 10.12 3.07 -5.05
CA ARG A 25 11.54 3.45 -5.04
C ARG A 25 12.16 3.21 -6.42
N VAL A 26 11.99 2.02 -6.98
CA VAL A 26 12.45 1.67 -8.33
C VAL A 26 11.81 2.60 -9.37
N PHE A 27 10.53 2.95 -9.25
CA PHE A 27 9.90 3.91 -10.15
C PHE A 27 10.55 5.30 -10.06
N ARG A 28 10.87 5.77 -8.85
CA ARG A 28 11.49 7.10 -8.63
C ARG A 28 12.93 7.16 -9.16
N PHE A 29 13.71 6.10 -8.96
CA PHE A 29 15.14 6.08 -9.29
C PHE A 29 15.46 5.42 -10.63
N GLY A 30 14.62 4.51 -11.13
CA GLY A 30 14.76 3.85 -12.43
C GLY A 30 14.44 4.77 -13.62
N GLY A 31 13.80 5.92 -13.38
CA GLY A 31 13.57 6.97 -14.37
C GLY A 31 14.64 8.06 -14.41
N ALA A 32 15.66 8.01 -13.55
CA ALA A 32 16.74 9.00 -13.53
C ALA A 32 17.64 8.83 -14.77
N GLY A 33 17.22 9.43 -15.89
CA GLY A 33 17.95 9.42 -17.17
C GLY A 33 17.16 8.91 -18.38
N SER A 34 15.95 8.38 -18.20
CA SER A 34 15.11 7.84 -19.29
C SER A 34 13.66 8.30 -19.16
N ARG A 35 13.02 8.59 -20.30
CA ARG A 35 11.63 9.04 -20.38
C ARG A 35 10.70 7.94 -19.85
N VAL A 36 10.33 8.00 -18.57
CA VAL A 36 9.35 7.09 -17.96
C VAL A 36 8.06 7.16 -18.77
N ARG A 37 7.75 6.07 -19.48
CA ARG A 37 6.67 6.04 -20.48
C ARG A 37 5.28 6.07 -19.84
N ASN A 38 5.16 5.68 -18.56
CA ASN A 38 3.90 5.60 -17.84
C ASN A 38 3.96 6.25 -16.44
N VAL A 39 3.75 7.56 -16.39
CA VAL A 39 3.70 8.33 -15.13
C VAL A 39 2.52 7.95 -14.22
N ARG A 40 1.50 7.28 -14.75
CA ARG A 40 0.30 6.88 -13.98
C ARG A 40 0.64 5.78 -12.97
N ASP A 41 1.63 4.95 -13.25
CA ASP A 41 2.01 3.84 -12.38
C ASP A 41 2.53 4.35 -11.03
N GLY A 42 3.32 5.43 -11.02
CA GLY A 42 3.75 6.07 -9.78
C GLY A 42 2.61 6.69 -8.96
N ARG A 43 1.54 7.15 -9.60
CA ARG A 43 0.32 7.59 -8.89
C ARG A 43 -0.42 6.39 -8.31
N ASN A 44 -0.60 5.33 -9.08
CA ASN A 44 -1.31 4.13 -8.64
C ASN A 44 -0.61 3.46 -7.46
N LEU A 45 0.72 3.32 -7.50
CA LEU A 45 1.53 2.79 -6.40
C LEU A 45 1.31 3.57 -5.09
N ARG A 46 1.26 4.91 -5.15
CA ARG A 46 0.99 5.75 -3.97
C ARG A 46 -0.41 5.53 -3.41
N VAL A 47 -1.42 5.42 -4.28
CA VAL A 47 -2.81 5.20 -3.87
C VAL A 47 -2.96 3.83 -3.22
N GLU A 48 -2.38 2.78 -3.81
CA GLU A 48 -2.43 1.42 -3.28
C GLU A 48 -1.75 1.31 -1.91
N ILE A 49 -0.57 1.94 -1.74
CA ILE A 49 0.09 2.00 -0.42
C ILE A 49 -0.82 2.67 0.62
N ALA A 50 -1.45 3.80 0.27
CA ALA A 50 -2.34 4.52 1.17
C ALA A 50 -3.58 3.71 1.56
N GLN A 51 -4.16 2.95 0.62
CA GLN A 51 -5.30 2.09 0.87
C GLN A 51 -4.95 0.95 1.84
N ILE A 52 -3.82 0.28 1.65
CA ILE A 52 -3.39 -0.80 2.55
C ILE A 52 -3.11 -0.27 3.96
N LEU A 53 -2.43 0.88 4.07
CA LEU A 53 -2.17 1.50 5.38
C LEU A 53 -3.46 1.92 6.10
N THR A 54 -4.44 2.43 5.35
CA THR A 54 -5.76 2.78 5.89
C THR A 54 -6.49 1.56 6.44
N GLU A 55 -6.44 0.43 5.73
CA GLU A 55 -7.04 -0.83 6.19
C GLU A 55 -6.36 -1.34 7.46
N LEU A 56 -5.02 -1.36 7.50
CA LEU A 56 -4.27 -1.77 8.69
C LEU A 56 -4.60 -0.89 9.90
N GLN A 57 -4.69 0.42 9.70
CA GLN A 57 -5.06 1.36 10.76
C GLN A 57 -6.51 1.14 11.23
N SER A 58 -7.42 0.82 10.30
CA SER A 58 -8.82 0.53 10.61
C SER A 58 -8.95 -0.73 11.48
N ARG A 59 -8.19 -1.78 11.16
CA ARG A 59 -8.13 -3.01 11.97
C ARG A 59 -7.61 -2.74 13.38
N GLU A 60 -6.49 -2.02 13.49
CA GLU A 60 -5.92 -1.63 14.80
C GLU A 60 -6.91 -0.80 15.63
N ALA A 61 -7.65 0.11 14.99
CA ALA A 61 -8.67 0.91 15.67
C ALA A 61 -9.87 0.08 16.15
N LEU A 62 -10.24 -1.00 15.43
CA LEU A 62 -11.28 -1.94 15.85
C LEU A 62 -10.83 -2.79 17.04
N GLU A 63 -9.59 -3.29 17.03
CA GLU A 63 -9.01 -4.05 18.13
C GLU A 63 -8.95 -3.21 19.42
N LYS A 64 -8.51 -1.95 19.34
CA LYS A 64 -8.48 -1.03 20.49
C LYS A 64 -9.88 -0.76 21.09
N LYS A 65 -10.92 -0.72 20.25
CA LYS A 65 -12.30 -0.57 20.74
C LYS A 65 -12.77 -1.81 21.50
N GLN A 66 -12.35 -3.00 21.08
CA GLN A 66 -12.70 -4.26 21.74
C GLN A 66 -12.00 -4.43 23.10
N SER A 67 -10.78 -3.90 23.26
CA SER A 67 -10.03 -3.99 24.53
C SER A 67 -10.46 -2.96 25.60
N THR A 68 -11.31 -2.00 25.24
CA THR A 68 -11.74 -0.90 26.14
C THR A 68 -13.07 -1.19 26.84
N ILE A 69 -13.61 -2.41 26.68
CA ILE A 69 -14.85 -2.90 27.31
C ILE A 69 -14.50 -4.04 28.26
#